data_AF-A0A091ARC0-F1
#
_entry.id   AF-A0A091ARC0-F1
#
_cell.length_a   1.000
_cell.length_b   1.000
_cell.length_c   1.000
_cell.angle_alpha   90.00
_cell.angle_beta   90.00
_cell.angle_gamma   90.00
#
_symmetry.space_group_name_H-M   'P 1'
#
loop_
_entity.id
_entity.type
_entity.pdbx_description
1 polymer ?
#
loop_
_entity_poly.entity_id
_entity_poly.type
_entity_poly.pdbx_seq_one_letter_code
_entity_poly.pdbx_strand_id
1 'polypeptide(L)'
;MRLTLAPLALCLLVACSGAPETPPTAVAPAPAPSTEDGARRIEADVAFLADDLLEGRAAGTRGYDLAARYVASRYRAIGLAPAGDDGSYFQKVPLLEARRVREGAAFTVQRDDGDLSFAFQDDFLPGLNFNASSHVVNAPLVFVGQAVHAPELDHDDFEGVDLRGKVAVYFSGAPSTFGNTQRAYHSSGLRKMSQLAERGAVGAIGLGNPVDEAKYPWARGARNWQMPGMRLVDAEGQPVDAWPELKATASLGVEGARKLLAGAPMPVDEIFERREKGTLESFDLPGRVTLAGATELKRVDSVNVVAKIEGSDPVLAGEHIAYSAHLDHIGIGAEVDGDGIYNGAFDNALGIAVMLQAATELQADTTKPKRSALFVAVTAEERGLLGADYFAKFPTVPRESLVANINMDMPVFLTDVTDVVPIGVEHSTLEADVQAAAAQLGVGLTADPKPEEVVFVRSDQYAFVRQGIPAVYLDAGIKARNPDIDALALYEDFLTGHYHQPSDETDLSIHYPSAAMLARLNAEIGRRVGNADTRPAWKEGDFFGKTFGGQASP
;
A
#
# COMPACT_ATOMS: atom_id res chain seq x y z
N MET A 1 -42.85 -34.04 78.58
CA MET A 1 -41.50 -34.55 78.33
C MET A 1 -40.80 -33.54 77.41
N ARG A 2 -39.78 -32.82 77.94
CA ARG A 2 -38.76 -31.96 77.27
C ARG A 2 -39.33 -30.74 76.48
N LEU A 3 -39.32 -29.48 76.93
CA LEU A 3 -38.28 -28.59 77.50
C LEU A 3 -37.03 -28.46 76.62
N THR A 4 -36.79 -27.24 76.07
CA THR A 4 -35.54 -26.48 75.84
C THR A 4 -35.65 -25.63 74.54
N LEU A 5 -35.79 -24.31 74.60
CA LEU A 5 -34.78 -23.23 74.83
C LEU A 5 -34.24 -22.64 73.49
N ALA A 6 -34.55 -21.36 73.28
CA ALA A 6 -34.04 -20.51 72.21
C ALA A 6 -32.59 -20.07 72.47
N PRO A 7 -31.75 -19.87 71.44
CA PRO A 7 -30.52 -19.12 71.60
C PRO A 7 -30.71 -17.65 71.21
N LEU A 8 -30.34 -16.79 72.15
CA LEU A 8 -30.08 -15.36 71.99
C LEU A 8 -28.77 -15.22 71.19
N ALA A 9 -28.81 -14.67 69.98
CA ALA A 9 -27.60 -14.33 69.22
C ALA A 9 -27.29 -12.84 69.40
N LEU A 10 -26.17 -12.58 70.07
CA LEU A 10 -25.63 -11.28 70.42
C LEU A 10 -25.00 -10.62 69.18
N CYS A 11 -25.50 -9.45 68.76
CA CYS A 11 -24.90 -8.63 67.71
C CYS A 11 -23.56 -8.05 68.19
N LEU A 12 -22.45 -8.52 67.62
CA LEU A 12 -21.14 -7.87 67.72
C LEU A 12 -21.03 -6.79 66.64
N LEU A 13 -21.23 -5.53 67.03
CA LEU A 13 -20.83 -4.36 66.25
C LEU A 13 -19.30 -4.24 66.28
N VAL A 14 -18.64 -4.72 65.23
CA VAL A 14 -17.23 -4.41 64.97
C VAL A 14 -17.20 -3.03 64.31
N ALA A 15 -16.80 -2.02 65.08
CA ALA A 15 -16.46 -0.71 64.56
C ALA A 15 -15.13 -0.81 63.80
N CYS A 16 -15.18 -0.91 62.47
CA CYS A 16 -14.03 -0.70 61.62
C CYS A 16 -13.74 0.80 61.59
N SER A 17 -12.69 1.22 62.32
CA SER A 17 -12.08 2.54 62.19
C SER A 17 -11.54 2.69 60.77
N GLY A 18 -12.28 3.36 59.89
CA GLY A 18 -11.81 3.73 58.55
C GLY A 18 -10.62 4.69 58.68
N ALA A 19 -9.46 4.24 58.24
CA ALA A 19 -8.33 5.14 57.99
C ALA A 19 -8.76 6.13 56.88
N PRO A 20 -8.38 7.42 56.95
CA PRO A 20 -8.69 8.36 55.89
C PRO A 20 -8.02 7.92 54.59
N GLU A 21 -8.82 7.55 53.59
CA GLU A 21 -8.36 7.39 52.21
C GLU A 21 -7.73 8.71 51.76
N THR A 22 -6.44 8.65 51.49
CA THR A 22 -5.72 9.76 50.87
C THR A 22 -6.24 9.85 49.43
N PRO A 23 -6.74 11.01 48.95
CA PRO A 23 -7.15 11.16 47.57
C PRO A 23 -5.99 10.74 46.65
N PRO A 24 -6.24 10.02 45.54
CA PRO A 24 -5.19 9.73 44.59
C PRO A 24 -4.58 11.05 44.13
N THR A 25 -3.28 11.20 44.37
CA THR A 25 -2.51 12.35 43.90
C THR A 25 -2.68 12.41 42.39
N ALA A 26 -3.32 13.46 41.89
CA ALA A 26 -3.39 13.71 40.46
C ALA A 26 -1.96 13.77 39.93
N VAL A 27 -1.55 12.76 39.17
CA VAL A 27 -0.29 12.78 38.44
C VAL A 27 -0.42 13.94 37.47
N ALA A 28 0.43 14.96 37.63
CA ALA A 28 0.49 16.08 36.71
C ALA A 28 0.67 15.54 35.28
N PRO A 29 -0.01 16.10 34.26
CA PRO A 29 0.19 15.68 32.88
C PRO A 29 1.69 15.71 32.56
N ALA A 30 2.20 14.65 31.95
CA ALA A 30 3.56 14.68 31.44
C ALA A 30 3.70 15.89 30.49
N PRO A 31 4.82 16.63 30.52
CA PRO A 31 5.05 17.69 29.56
C PRO A 31 4.93 17.13 28.14
N ALA A 32 4.40 17.95 27.22
CA ALA A 32 4.32 17.59 25.81
C ALA A 32 5.70 17.10 25.31
N PRO A 33 5.75 16.05 24.47
CA PRO A 33 7.03 15.50 24.01
C PRO A 33 7.88 16.59 23.35
N SER A 34 9.15 16.70 23.72
CA SER A 34 10.08 17.53 22.98
C SER A 34 10.39 16.90 21.63
N THR A 35 10.77 17.69 20.61
CA THR A 35 11.23 17.18 19.30
C THR A 35 12.33 16.13 19.46
N GLU A 36 13.23 16.34 20.42
CA GLU A 36 14.36 15.46 20.72
C GLU A 36 13.92 14.13 21.32
N ASP A 37 12.92 14.14 22.22
CA ASP A 37 12.33 12.91 22.74
C ASP A 37 11.58 12.14 21.65
N GLY A 38 10.90 12.85 20.75
CA GLY A 38 10.22 12.25 19.60
C GLY A 38 11.21 11.59 18.65
N ALA A 39 12.30 12.29 18.29
CA ALA A 39 13.35 11.77 17.43
C ALA A 39 13.97 10.48 18.00
N ARG A 40 14.31 10.46 19.29
CA ARG A 40 14.85 9.26 19.96
C ARG A 40 13.88 8.08 20.02
N ARG A 41 12.57 8.33 20.14
CA ARG A 41 11.56 7.25 20.07
C ARG A 41 11.45 6.69 18.67
N ILE A 42 11.43 7.55 17.65
CA ILE A 42 11.40 7.13 16.25
C ILE A 42 12.64 6.30 15.93
N GLU A 43 13.83 6.78 16.30
CA GLU A 43 15.09 6.03 16.11
C GLU A 43 15.04 4.64 16.75
N ALA A 44 14.56 4.53 17.99
CA ALA A 44 14.44 3.24 18.66
C ALA A 44 13.41 2.31 18.01
N ASP A 45 12.29 2.87 17.52
CA ASP A 45 11.25 2.11 16.82
C ASP A 45 11.78 1.62 15.46
N VAL A 46 12.50 2.46 14.70
CA VAL A 46 13.15 2.10 13.42
C VAL A 46 14.22 1.04 13.62
N ALA A 47 15.12 1.23 14.59
CA ALA A 47 16.21 0.30 14.87
C ALA A 47 15.72 -1.12 15.17
N PHE A 48 14.60 -1.26 15.90
CA PHE A 48 14.01 -2.57 16.14
C PHE A 48 13.28 -3.12 14.91
N LEU A 49 12.50 -2.27 14.23
CA LEU A 49 11.69 -2.71 13.10
C LEU A 49 12.56 -3.12 11.92
N ALA A 50 13.71 -2.50 11.69
CA ALA A 50 14.66 -2.83 10.63
C ALA A 50 15.78 -3.80 11.07
N ASP A 51 15.61 -4.51 12.20
CA ASP A 51 16.60 -5.49 12.67
C ASP A 51 16.44 -6.84 11.91
N ASP A 52 17.57 -7.47 11.56
CA ASP A 52 17.64 -8.81 10.96
C ASP A 52 16.80 -9.87 11.69
N LEU A 53 16.59 -9.71 13.01
CA LEU A 53 15.72 -10.56 13.83
C LEU A 53 14.32 -10.71 13.23
N LEU A 54 13.86 -9.68 12.51
CA LEU A 54 12.56 -9.58 11.87
C LEU A 54 12.56 -10.04 10.41
N GLU A 55 13.67 -10.56 9.87
CA GLU A 55 13.73 -11.27 8.58
C GLU A 55 13.11 -10.47 7.42
N GLY A 56 13.25 -9.14 7.42
CA GLY A 56 12.65 -8.23 6.44
C GLY A 56 11.12 -8.15 6.44
N ARG A 57 10.46 -8.67 7.48
CA ARG A 57 9.01 -8.50 7.77
C ARG A 57 8.06 -8.82 6.61
N ALA A 58 8.36 -9.76 5.72
CA ALA A 58 7.40 -10.13 4.67
C ALA A 58 6.06 -10.60 5.25
N ALA A 59 4.95 -10.18 4.67
CA ALA A 59 3.61 -10.55 5.13
C ALA A 59 3.46 -12.08 5.32
N GLY A 60 2.84 -12.48 6.43
CA GLY A 60 2.62 -13.90 6.76
C GLY A 60 3.88 -14.71 7.12
N THR A 61 4.99 -14.03 7.44
CA THR A 61 6.21 -14.65 7.97
C THR A 61 6.34 -14.46 9.48
N ARG A 62 7.24 -15.24 10.10
CA ARG A 62 7.62 -15.09 11.51
C ARG A 62 8.09 -13.66 11.83
N GLY A 63 8.89 -13.09 10.93
CA GLY A 63 9.37 -11.72 11.03
C GLY A 63 8.24 -10.69 11.15
N TYR A 64 7.23 -10.80 10.29
CA TYR A 64 6.05 -9.93 10.35
C TYR A 64 5.25 -10.13 11.64
N ASP A 65 5.04 -11.38 12.09
CA ASP A 65 4.33 -11.66 13.34
C ASP A 65 5.00 -10.99 14.56
N LEU A 66 6.33 -10.94 14.59
CA LEU A 66 7.08 -10.24 15.63
C LEU A 66 6.91 -8.72 15.53
N ALA A 67 7.00 -8.16 14.32
CA ALA A 67 6.77 -6.74 14.09
C ALA A 67 5.36 -6.31 14.50
N ALA A 68 4.33 -7.09 14.13
CA ALA A 68 2.94 -6.82 14.48
C ALA A 68 2.72 -6.83 16.00
N ARG A 69 3.32 -7.80 16.71
CA ARG A 69 3.29 -7.85 18.18
C ARG A 69 4.03 -6.68 18.82
N TYR A 70 5.13 -6.24 18.23
CA TYR A 70 5.85 -5.06 18.67
C TYR A 70 4.98 -3.81 18.56
N VAL A 71 4.39 -3.54 17.38
CA VAL A 71 3.49 -2.39 17.16
C VAL A 71 2.30 -2.44 18.12
N ALA A 72 1.65 -3.59 18.31
CA ALA A 72 0.57 -3.73 19.29
C ALA A 72 1.04 -3.43 20.74
N SER A 73 2.27 -3.80 21.08
CA SER A 73 2.88 -3.49 22.38
C SER A 73 3.19 -2.00 22.51
N ARG A 74 3.64 -1.34 21.43
CA ARG A 74 3.85 0.11 21.40
C ARG A 74 2.52 0.85 21.56
N TYR A 75 1.46 0.48 20.83
CA TYR A 75 0.12 1.04 21.02
C TYR A 75 -0.38 0.90 22.46
N ARG A 76 -0.21 -0.27 23.08
CA ARG A 76 -0.55 -0.47 24.49
C ARG A 76 0.29 0.42 25.42
N ALA A 77 1.59 0.55 25.18
CA ALA A 77 2.48 1.37 25.99
C ALA A 77 2.16 2.88 25.90
N ILE A 78 1.71 3.35 24.73
CA ILE A 78 1.22 4.72 24.55
C ILE A 78 -0.14 4.92 25.23
N GLY A 79 -0.95 3.86 25.34
CA GLY A 79 -2.25 3.87 26.02
C GLY A 79 -3.45 3.91 25.07
N LEU A 80 -3.27 3.46 23.82
CA LEU A 80 -4.35 3.35 22.84
C LEU A 80 -5.22 2.12 23.14
N ALA A 81 -6.52 2.22 22.87
CA ALA A 81 -7.42 1.09 22.97
C ALA A 81 -7.26 0.16 21.75
N PRO A 82 -7.40 -1.16 21.92
CA PRO A 82 -7.47 -2.09 20.78
C PRO A 82 -8.70 -1.80 19.90
N ALA A 83 -8.52 -1.93 18.59
CA ALA A 83 -9.57 -1.71 17.59
C ALA A 83 -9.51 -2.72 16.43
N GLY A 84 -8.88 -3.87 16.63
CA GLY A 84 -8.91 -5.03 15.74
C GLY A 84 -10.11 -5.94 16.00
N ASP A 85 -10.07 -7.14 15.42
CA ASP A 85 -11.11 -8.16 15.55
C ASP A 85 -11.28 -8.58 17.02
N ASP A 86 -12.53 -8.85 17.41
CA ASP A 86 -12.91 -9.38 18.73
C ASP A 86 -12.32 -8.58 19.92
N GLY A 87 -12.11 -7.26 19.75
CA GLY A 87 -11.54 -6.38 20.78
C GLY A 87 -10.04 -6.54 20.98
N SER A 88 -9.33 -7.17 20.04
CA SER A 88 -7.87 -7.29 20.02
C SER A 88 -7.22 -6.12 19.27
N TYR A 89 -5.88 -6.08 19.18
CA TYR A 89 -5.18 -5.16 18.28
C TYR A 89 -5.07 -5.69 16.85
N PHE A 90 -5.52 -6.89 16.56
CA PHE A 90 -5.23 -7.55 15.28
C PHE A 90 -6.51 -7.71 14.46
N GLN A 91 -6.49 -7.26 13.21
CA GLN A 91 -7.48 -7.62 12.21
C GLN A 91 -6.88 -8.69 11.30
N LYS A 92 -7.52 -9.83 11.16
CA LYS A 92 -7.05 -10.90 10.27
C LYS A 92 -7.24 -10.51 8.81
N VAL A 93 -6.19 -10.70 8.01
CA VAL A 93 -6.18 -10.49 6.57
C VAL A 93 -5.95 -11.84 5.90
N PRO A 94 -6.98 -12.46 5.29
CA PRO A 94 -6.85 -13.76 4.67
C PRO A 94 -6.16 -13.63 3.30
N LEU A 95 -5.03 -14.30 3.14
CA LEU A 95 -4.20 -14.22 1.93
C LEU A 95 -4.02 -15.59 1.27
N LEU A 96 -3.87 -15.55 -0.06
CA LEU A 96 -3.40 -16.66 -0.86
C LEU A 96 -2.07 -16.25 -1.48
N GLU A 97 -1.01 -16.95 -1.08
CA GLU A 97 0.31 -16.84 -1.70
C GLU A 97 0.38 -17.77 -2.92
N ALA A 98 0.99 -17.26 -3.99
CA ALA A 98 1.26 -17.98 -5.21
C ALA A 98 2.74 -17.84 -5.56
N ARG A 99 3.42 -18.97 -5.79
CA ARG A 99 4.82 -19.01 -6.21
C ARG A 99 4.94 -19.73 -7.55
N ARG A 100 5.61 -19.11 -8.54
CA ARG A 100 5.84 -19.76 -9.84
C ARG A 100 6.76 -20.96 -9.67
N VAL A 101 6.46 -22.04 -10.38
CA VAL A 101 7.30 -23.24 -10.48
C VAL A 101 7.98 -23.24 -11.86
N ARG A 102 9.25 -23.63 -11.92
CA ARG A 102 10.03 -23.58 -13.17
C ARG A 102 9.56 -24.67 -14.12
N GLU A 103 9.38 -25.87 -13.59
CA GLU A 103 8.99 -27.06 -14.30
C GLU A 103 7.63 -26.85 -14.97
N GLY A 104 7.57 -27.12 -16.28
CA GLY A 104 6.34 -26.96 -17.07
C GLY A 104 6.13 -25.54 -17.64
N ALA A 105 7.01 -24.58 -17.36
CA ALA A 105 6.97 -23.28 -18.03
C ALA A 105 7.29 -23.44 -19.52
N ALA A 106 6.37 -23.05 -20.40
CA ALA A 106 6.55 -23.10 -21.84
C ALA A 106 5.88 -21.91 -22.52
N PHE A 107 6.57 -21.35 -23.52
CA PHE A 107 6.04 -20.32 -24.40
C PHE A 107 6.49 -20.63 -25.83
N THR A 108 5.53 -21.00 -26.66
CA THR A 108 5.74 -21.20 -28.11
C THR A 108 4.64 -20.51 -28.91
N VAL A 109 4.93 -20.08 -30.13
CA VAL A 109 3.95 -19.53 -31.07
C VAL A 109 4.07 -20.28 -32.39
N GLN A 110 2.98 -20.92 -32.80
CA GLN A 110 2.89 -21.65 -34.07
C GLN A 110 2.43 -20.69 -35.16
N ARG A 111 3.20 -20.58 -36.24
CA ARG A 111 2.90 -19.71 -37.39
C ARG A 111 3.16 -20.44 -38.69
N ASP A 112 2.57 -19.93 -39.76
CA ASP A 112 2.73 -20.51 -41.10
C ASP A 112 4.17 -20.36 -41.64
N ASP A 113 4.90 -19.33 -41.20
CA ASP A 113 6.29 -19.04 -41.57
C ASP A 113 7.34 -19.66 -40.63
N GLY A 114 6.89 -20.36 -39.58
CA GLY A 114 7.74 -21.11 -38.66
C GLY A 114 7.37 -20.91 -37.19
N ASP A 115 7.64 -21.93 -36.38
CA ASP A 115 7.36 -21.87 -34.95
C ASP A 115 8.40 -21.01 -34.23
N LEU A 116 7.92 -20.14 -33.33
CA LEU A 116 8.73 -19.38 -32.39
C LEU A 116 8.75 -20.11 -31.04
N SER A 117 9.92 -20.20 -30.41
CA SER A 117 10.09 -20.69 -29.04
C SER A 117 10.80 -19.64 -28.20
N PHE A 118 10.33 -19.38 -26.99
CA PHE A 118 10.86 -18.33 -26.12
C PHE A 118 11.63 -18.96 -24.97
N ALA A 119 12.84 -18.46 -24.71
CA ALA A 119 13.69 -18.95 -23.63
C ALA A 119 13.23 -18.38 -22.28
N PHE A 120 13.08 -19.26 -21.29
CA PHE A 120 12.72 -18.85 -19.93
C PHE A 120 13.83 -17.96 -19.33
N GLN A 121 13.44 -16.90 -18.60
CA GLN A 121 14.30 -15.85 -18.05
C GLN A 121 15.03 -14.97 -19.07
N ASP A 122 15.37 -15.48 -20.25
CA ASP A 122 16.00 -14.67 -21.30
C ASP A 122 14.95 -13.89 -22.11
N ASP A 123 13.92 -14.58 -22.59
CA ASP A 123 12.84 -13.99 -23.39
C ASP A 123 11.58 -13.73 -22.56
N PHE A 124 11.19 -14.67 -21.68
CA PHE A 124 9.89 -14.64 -21.00
C PHE A 124 9.90 -15.09 -19.53
N LEU A 125 8.90 -14.63 -18.79
CA LEU A 125 8.55 -15.14 -17.45
C LEU A 125 7.06 -15.54 -17.40
N PRO A 126 6.72 -16.72 -16.87
CA PRO A 126 5.32 -17.11 -16.66
C PRO A 126 4.70 -16.27 -15.54
N GLY A 127 3.44 -15.90 -15.73
CA GLY A 127 2.63 -15.24 -14.72
C GLY A 127 2.19 -16.20 -13.61
N LEU A 128 1.62 -15.62 -12.56
CA LEU A 128 0.99 -16.38 -11.48
C LEU A 128 -0.44 -16.73 -11.88
N ASN A 129 -0.87 -17.95 -11.56
CA ASN A 129 -2.27 -18.31 -11.62
C ASN A 129 -2.76 -18.68 -10.21
N PHE A 130 -3.63 -17.84 -9.66
CA PHE A 130 -4.20 -18.04 -8.32
C PHE A 130 -5.37 -19.04 -8.31
N ASN A 131 -5.89 -19.43 -9.48
CA ASN A 131 -7.03 -20.35 -9.63
C ASN A 131 -6.61 -21.80 -9.93
N ALA A 132 -5.37 -22.04 -10.35
CA ALA A 132 -4.91 -23.36 -10.76
C ALA A 132 -3.40 -23.56 -10.53
N SER A 133 -3.04 -24.71 -9.96
CA SER A 133 -1.64 -25.07 -9.69
C SER A 133 -0.83 -25.44 -10.93
N SER A 134 -1.49 -25.76 -12.03
CA SER A 134 -0.90 -26.00 -13.34
C SER A 134 -1.87 -25.54 -14.43
N HIS A 135 -1.37 -24.91 -15.47
CA HIS A 135 -2.21 -24.34 -16.51
C HIS A 135 -1.54 -24.39 -17.88
N VAL A 136 -2.38 -24.48 -18.91
CA VAL A 136 -1.99 -24.35 -20.31
C VAL A 136 -3.10 -23.65 -21.08
N VAL A 137 -2.72 -22.73 -21.96
CA VAL A 137 -3.62 -22.14 -22.95
C VAL A 137 -3.01 -22.34 -24.34
N ASN A 138 -3.81 -22.74 -25.31
CA ASN A 138 -3.47 -22.73 -26.73
C ASN A 138 -4.53 -21.91 -27.47
N ALA A 139 -4.17 -20.71 -27.93
CA ALA A 139 -5.13 -19.75 -28.47
C ALA A 139 -4.50 -18.79 -29.48
N PRO A 140 -5.30 -18.15 -30.36
CA PRO A 140 -4.84 -17.04 -31.19
C PRO A 140 -4.42 -15.83 -30.34
N LEU A 141 -3.66 -14.91 -30.94
CA LEU A 141 -3.13 -13.71 -30.30
C LEU A 141 -3.78 -12.44 -30.88
N VAL A 142 -4.00 -11.43 -30.04
CA VAL A 142 -4.43 -10.08 -30.45
C VAL A 142 -3.62 -9.04 -29.71
N PHE A 143 -3.06 -8.08 -30.42
CA PHE A 143 -2.45 -6.90 -29.81
C PHE A 143 -3.53 -5.86 -29.48
N VAL A 144 -3.55 -5.39 -28.24
CA VAL A 144 -4.56 -4.45 -27.71
C VAL A 144 -3.91 -3.23 -27.07
N GLY A 145 -2.91 -2.65 -27.73
CA GLY A 145 -2.30 -1.40 -27.29
C GLY A 145 -1.76 -1.47 -25.86
N GLN A 146 -2.26 -0.59 -24.99
CA GLN A 146 -1.98 -0.61 -23.55
C GLN A 146 -3.12 -1.24 -22.72
N ALA A 147 -4.10 -1.88 -23.36
CA ALA A 147 -5.30 -2.46 -22.74
C ALA A 147 -6.12 -1.44 -21.91
N VAL A 148 -6.23 -0.21 -22.40
CA VAL A 148 -6.99 0.87 -21.77
C VAL A 148 -8.36 1.05 -22.42
N HIS A 149 -9.40 1.08 -21.57
CA HIS A 149 -10.75 1.52 -21.93
C HIS A 149 -11.12 2.74 -21.09
N ALA A 150 -11.13 3.90 -21.73
CA ALA A 150 -11.35 5.22 -21.13
C ALA A 150 -12.24 6.08 -22.06
N PRO A 151 -13.53 5.74 -22.23
CA PRO A 151 -14.44 6.48 -23.10
C PRO A 151 -14.63 7.94 -22.68
N GLU A 152 -14.41 8.27 -21.41
CA GLU A 152 -14.41 9.65 -20.91
C GLU A 152 -13.23 10.51 -21.42
N LEU A 153 -12.24 9.87 -22.03
CA LEU A 153 -11.07 10.49 -22.69
C LEU A 153 -11.03 10.16 -24.19
N ASP A 154 -12.15 9.68 -24.76
CA ASP A 154 -12.25 9.26 -26.16
C ASP A 154 -11.18 8.21 -26.56
N HIS A 155 -10.84 7.28 -25.66
CA HIS A 155 -9.80 6.27 -25.87
C HIS A 155 -10.30 4.84 -25.61
N ASP A 156 -10.14 3.94 -26.59
CA ASP A 156 -10.46 2.51 -26.44
C ASP A 156 -9.48 1.62 -27.21
N ASP A 157 -8.52 1.00 -26.50
CA ASP A 157 -7.54 0.08 -27.09
C ASP A 157 -8.17 -1.24 -27.59
N PHE A 158 -9.45 -1.47 -27.31
CA PHE A 158 -10.18 -2.67 -27.72
C PHE A 158 -11.00 -2.47 -29.00
N GLU A 159 -11.04 -1.24 -29.54
CA GLU A 159 -11.79 -0.95 -30.74
C GLU A 159 -11.28 -1.78 -31.92
N GLY A 160 -12.19 -2.33 -32.72
CA GLY A 160 -11.86 -3.05 -33.95
C GLY A 160 -11.38 -4.51 -33.80
N VAL A 161 -11.26 -5.04 -32.58
CA VAL A 161 -10.77 -6.41 -32.34
C VAL A 161 -11.71 -7.27 -31.48
N ASP A 162 -11.65 -8.60 -31.65
CA ASP A 162 -12.36 -9.58 -30.83
C ASP A 162 -11.38 -10.35 -29.93
N LEU A 163 -11.56 -10.25 -28.62
CA LEU A 163 -10.74 -10.95 -27.61
C LEU A 163 -11.29 -12.31 -27.17
N ARG A 164 -12.53 -12.67 -27.55
CA ARG A 164 -13.17 -13.91 -27.07
C ARG A 164 -12.37 -15.15 -27.45
N GLY A 165 -11.90 -15.87 -26.43
CA GLY A 165 -11.13 -17.10 -26.64
C GLY A 165 -9.69 -16.88 -27.13
N LYS A 166 -9.19 -15.64 -27.12
CA LYS A 166 -7.84 -15.28 -27.57
C LYS A 166 -6.95 -14.83 -26.41
N VAL A 167 -5.65 -14.80 -26.63
CA VAL A 167 -4.65 -14.22 -25.71
C VAL A 167 -4.38 -12.78 -26.10
N ALA A 168 -4.59 -11.87 -25.16
CA ALA A 168 -4.32 -10.45 -25.35
C ALA A 168 -2.82 -10.16 -25.19
N VAL A 169 -2.26 -9.34 -26.07
CA VAL A 169 -0.88 -8.87 -26.04
C VAL A 169 -0.90 -7.36 -25.85
N TYR A 170 -0.22 -6.84 -24.83
CA TYR A 170 -0.38 -5.44 -24.42
C TYR A 170 0.90 -4.85 -23.83
N PHE A 171 1.02 -3.53 -23.89
CA PHE A 171 2.02 -2.77 -23.13
C PHE A 171 1.47 -2.32 -21.77
N SER A 172 2.34 -2.27 -20.76
CA SER A 172 2.01 -1.63 -19.48
C SER A 172 1.82 -0.10 -19.62
N GLY A 173 1.29 0.52 -18.56
CA GLY A 173 1.03 1.96 -18.52
C GLY A 173 -0.27 2.37 -19.21
N ALA A 174 -0.45 3.66 -19.42
CA ALA A 174 -1.55 4.26 -20.18
C ALA A 174 -0.99 5.37 -21.09
N PRO A 175 -1.76 5.87 -22.07
CA PRO A 175 -1.28 6.89 -23.00
C PRO A 175 -0.69 8.11 -22.29
N SER A 176 0.47 8.58 -22.78
CA SER A 176 1.18 9.75 -22.25
C SER A 176 0.39 11.06 -22.41
N THR A 177 -0.61 11.07 -23.29
CA THR A 177 -1.53 12.19 -23.52
C THR A 177 -2.57 12.36 -22.41
N PHE A 178 -2.77 11.35 -21.55
CA PHE A 178 -3.69 11.45 -20.43
C PHE A 178 -3.12 12.36 -19.34
N GLY A 179 -4.01 13.09 -18.64
CA GLY A 179 -3.62 13.78 -17.41
C GLY A 179 -3.08 12.79 -16.37
N ASN A 180 -2.13 13.22 -15.55
CA ASN A 180 -1.39 12.36 -14.61
C ASN A 180 -2.33 11.46 -13.79
N THR A 181 -3.36 12.02 -13.18
CA THR A 181 -4.35 11.29 -12.37
C THR A 181 -5.04 10.18 -13.16
N GLN A 182 -5.57 10.49 -14.34
CA GLN A 182 -6.23 9.51 -15.20
C GLN A 182 -5.26 8.46 -15.74
N ARG A 183 -4.04 8.89 -16.09
CA ARG A 183 -2.98 8.01 -16.57
C ARG A 183 -2.66 6.94 -15.54
N ALA A 184 -2.52 7.28 -14.27
CA ALA A 184 -2.23 6.27 -13.24
C ALA A 184 -3.40 5.35 -12.95
N TYR A 185 -4.62 5.89 -12.91
CA TYR A 185 -5.83 5.09 -12.78
C TYR A 185 -5.91 4.01 -13.87
N HIS A 186 -5.69 4.40 -15.13
CA HIS A 186 -5.76 3.48 -16.29
C HIS A 186 -4.50 2.64 -16.49
N SER A 187 -3.39 2.96 -15.82
CA SER A 187 -2.15 2.16 -15.82
C SER A 187 -2.23 0.92 -14.91
N SER A 188 -3.23 0.84 -14.03
CA SER A 188 -3.40 -0.27 -13.08
C SER A 188 -3.46 -1.65 -13.76
N GLY A 189 -2.55 -2.55 -13.38
CA GLY A 189 -2.50 -3.92 -13.89
C GLY A 189 -3.76 -4.73 -13.57
N LEU A 190 -4.32 -4.57 -12.36
CA LEU A 190 -5.57 -5.25 -11.98
C LEU A 190 -6.73 -4.81 -12.87
N ARG A 191 -6.84 -3.50 -13.14
CA ARG A 191 -7.87 -2.97 -14.04
C ARG A 191 -7.74 -3.54 -15.45
N LYS A 192 -6.51 -3.60 -15.98
CA LYS A 192 -6.25 -4.20 -17.29
C LYS A 192 -6.71 -5.66 -17.32
N MET A 193 -6.32 -6.47 -16.34
CA MET A 193 -6.75 -7.87 -16.27
C MET A 193 -8.28 -8.01 -16.21
N SER A 194 -8.98 -7.16 -15.45
CA SER A 194 -10.45 -7.11 -15.44
C SER A 194 -11.03 -6.81 -16.82
N GLN A 195 -10.53 -5.78 -17.50
CA GLN A 195 -11.01 -5.39 -18.83
C GLN A 195 -10.77 -6.50 -19.88
N LEU A 196 -9.65 -7.21 -19.79
CA LEU A 196 -9.33 -8.35 -20.65
C LEU A 196 -10.27 -9.54 -20.38
N ALA A 197 -10.47 -9.89 -19.12
CA ALA A 197 -11.36 -10.99 -18.72
C ALA A 197 -12.82 -10.72 -19.11
N GLU A 198 -13.32 -9.52 -18.84
CA GLU A 198 -14.67 -9.07 -19.22
C GLU A 198 -14.94 -9.16 -20.74
N ARG A 199 -13.89 -9.03 -21.55
CA ARG A 199 -13.95 -9.16 -23.02
C ARG A 199 -13.70 -10.57 -23.54
N GLY A 200 -13.56 -11.54 -22.63
CA GLY A 200 -13.45 -12.96 -22.96
C GLY A 200 -12.04 -13.42 -23.34
N ALA A 201 -11.00 -12.65 -23.02
CA ALA A 201 -9.63 -13.12 -23.18
C ALA A 201 -9.40 -14.36 -22.29
N VAL A 202 -8.61 -15.32 -22.80
CA VAL A 202 -8.26 -16.56 -22.08
C VAL A 202 -6.82 -16.57 -21.56
N GLY A 203 -6.08 -15.50 -21.81
CA GLY A 203 -4.74 -15.27 -21.30
C GLY A 203 -4.24 -13.89 -21.69
N ALA A 204 -3.10 -13.48 -21.14
CA ALA A 204 -2.53 -12.15 -21.38
C ALA A 204 -0.99 -12.20 -21.41
N ILE A 205 -0.38 -11.43 -22.32
CA ILE A 205 1.07 -11.30 -22.47
C ILE A 205 1.44 -9.82 -22.37
N GLY A 206 2.13 -9.44 -21.30
CA GLY A 206 2.67 -8.10 -21.12
C GLY A 206 4.01 -7.94 -21.85
N LEU A 207 4.17 -6.86 -22.61
CA LEU A 207 5.35 -6.56 -23.40
C LEU A 207 6.26 -5.54 -22.70
N GLY A 208 7.56 -5.85 -22.62
CA GLY A 208 8.61 -4.89 -22.36
C GLY A 208 8.81 -3.94 -23.54
N ASN A 209 9.29 -2.74 -23.25
CA ASN A 209 9.65 -1.73 -24.25
C ASN A 209 10.97 -1.05 -23.87
N PRO A 210 11.70 -0.46 -24.83
CA PRO A 210 13.03 0.08 -24.58
C PRO A 210 13.08 1.17 -23.51
N VAL A 211 12.04 2.00 -23.40
CA VAL A 211 11.99 3.12 -22.44
C VAL A 211 11.88 2.60 -21.00
N ASP A 212 10.95 1.69 -20.75
CA ASP A 212 10.73 1.14 -19.42
C ASP A 212 11.88 0.20 -18.99
N GLU A 213 12.41 -0.62 -19.91
CA GLU A 213 13.49 -1.56 -19.60
C GLU A 213 14.83 -0.87 -19.35
N ALA A 214 15.07 0.31 -19.93
CA ALA A 214 16.22 1.15 -19.59
C ALA A 214 16.18 1.64 -18.14
N LYS A 215 14.98 1.89 -17.59
CA LYS A 215 14.78 2.27 -16.19
C LYS A 215 14.78 1.05 -15.26
N TYR A 216 14.14 -0.04 -15.70
CA TYR A 216 13.96 -1.27 -14.95
C TYR A 216 14.47 -2.47 -15.76
N PRO A 217 15.79 -2.77 -15.69
CA PRO A 217 16.38 -3.82 -16.52
C PRO A 217 15.70 -5.18 -16.32
N TRP A 218 15.37 -5.85 -17.42
CA TRP A 218 14.73 -7.18 -17.44
C TRP A 218 15.43 -8.20 -16.54
N ALA A 219 16.76 -8.16 -16.50
CA ALA A 219 17.57 -9.04 -15.68
C ALA A 219 17.21 -9.00 -14.18
N ARG A 220 16.75 -7.86 -13.63
CA ARG A 220 16.29 -7.77 -12.24
C ARG A 220 15.03 -8.60 -12.03
N GLY A 221 14.04 -8.45 -12.91
CA GLY A 221 12.80 -9.23 -12.87
C GLY A 221 13.05 -10.72 -13.10
N ALA A 222 13.95 -11.05 -14.04
CA ALA A 222 14.34 -12.43 -14.33
C ALA A 222 15.04 -13.12 -13.14
N ARG A 223 15.87 -12.41 -12.37
CA ARG A 223 16.48 -12.94 -11.13
C ARG A 223 15.43 -13.20 -10.05
N ASN A 224 14.46 -12.30 -9.90
CA ASN A 224 13.44 -12.34 -8.84
C ASN A 224 12.14 -13.04 -9.27
N TRP A 225 12.14 -13.81 -10.35
CA TRP A 225 10.91 -14.39 -10.91
C TRP A 225 10.13 -15.29 -9.92
N GLN A 226 10.83 -15.94 -8.98
CA GLN A 226 10.21 -16.79 -7.96
C GLN A 226 9.63 -16.02 -6.78
N MET A 227 9.78 -14.68 -6.72
CA MET A 227 9.16 -13.90 -5.67
C MET A 227 7.65 -14.18 -5.66
N PRO A 228 7.09 -14.55 -4.49
CA PRO A 228 5.69 -14.92 -4.42
C PRO A 228 4.82 -13.69 -4.63
N GLY A 229 3.69 -13.87 -5.31
CA GLY A 229 2.61 -12.88 -5.32
C GLY A 229 1.53 -13.28 -4.32
N MET A 230 0.70 -12.33 -3.91
CA MET A 230 -0.43 -12.59 -3.02
C MET A 230 -1.75 -12.04 -3.58
N ARG A 231 -2.85 -12.61 -3.12
CA ARG A 231 -4.21 -12.09 -3.27
C ARG A 231 -4.96 -12.21 -1.95
N LEU A 232 -5.91 -11.30 -1.75
CA LEU A 232 -6.94 -11.51 -0.73
C LEU A 232 -7.78 -12.74 -1.06
N VAL A 233 -8.36 -13.33 -0.04
CA VAL A 233 -9.30 -14.45 -0.14
C VAL A 233 -10.66 -14.02 0.38
N ASP A 234 -11.72 -14.33 -0.36
CA ASP A 234 -13.10 -14.04 0.05
C ASP A 234 -13.62 -15.05 1.11
N ALA A 235 -14.87 -14.85 1.55
CA ALA A 235 -15.51 -15.70 2.57
C ALA A 235 -15.68 -17.15 2.10
N GLU A 236 -15.80 -17.37 0.80
CA GLU A 236 -15.92 -18.67 0.14
C GLU A 236 -14.54 -19.34 -0.10
N GLY A 237 -13.45 -18.65 0.26
CA GLY A 237 -12.11 -19.17 0.13
C GLY A 237 -11.52 -19.05 -1.27
N GLN A 238 -12.11 -18.25 -2.15
CA GLN A 238 -11.64 -17.96 -3.50
C GLN A 238 -10.74 -16.72 -3.52
N PRO A 239 -9.71 -16.68 -4.38
CA PRO A 239 -8.88 -15.49 -4.52
C PRO A 239 -9.65 -14.34 -5.17
N VAL A 240 -9.55 -13.16 -4.56
CA VAL A 240 -10.04 -11.91 -5.12
C VAL A 240 -9.09 -11.44 -6.21
N ASP A 241 -9.60 -10.74 -7.24
CA ASP A 241 -8.81 -10.19 -8.35
C ASP A 241 -7.89 -11.22 -9.05
N ALA A 242 -8.46 -12.39 -9.33
CA ALA A 242 -7.75 -13.53 -9.92
C ALA A 242 -8.31 -14.02 -11.27
N TRP A 243 -9.46 -13.52 -11.74
CA TRP A 243 -10.11 -13.80 -13.05
C TRP A 243 -9.89 -15.22 -13.61
N PRO A 244 -10.73 -16.21 -13.25
CA PRO A 244 -10.61 -17.59 -13.71
C PRO A 244 -10.59 -17.77 -15.24
N GLU A 245 -11.12 -16.80 -15.99
CA GLU A 245 -11.09 -16.76 -17.45
C GLU A 245 -9.67 -16.67 -18.00
N LEU A 246 -8.78 -15.94 -17.32
CA LEU A 246 -7.37 -15.78 -17.69
C LEU A 246 -6.55 -17.00 -17.24
N LYS A 247 -6.53 -18.03 -18.08
CA LYS A 247 -5.93 -19.33 -17.77
C LYS A 247 -4.40 -19.28 -17.66
N ALA A 248 -3.75 -18.42 -18.42
CA ALA A 248 -2.30 -18.25 -18.39
C ALA A 248 -1.92 -16.82 -18.72
N THR A 249 -0.93 -16.29 -18.01
CA THR A 249 -0.32 -14.99 -18.32
C THR A 249 1.19 -15.13 -18.44
N ALA A 250 1.84 -14.19 -19.12
CA ALA A 250 3.29 -14.12 -19.23
C ALA A 250 3.75 -12.67 -19.40
N SER A 251 5.02 -12.41 -19.13
CA SER A 251 5.70 -11.17 -19.53
C SER A 251 6.88 -11.48 -20.44
N LEU A 252 7.19 -10.54 -21.33
CA LEU A 252 8.34 -10.58 -22.23
C LEU A 252 9.25 -9.38 -21.97
N GLY A 253 10.57 -9.59 -21.99
CA GLY A 253 11.54 -8.49 -22.12
C GLY A 253 11.49 -7.88 -23.52
N VAL A 254 12.24 -6.81 -23.78
CA VAL A 254 12.27 -6.12 -25.09
C VAL A 254 12.62 -7.07 -26.24
N GLU A 255 13.61 -7.94 -26.07
CA GLU A 255 14.01 -8.90 -27.11
C GLU A 255 12.91 -9.95 -27.37
N GLY A 256 12.27 -10.44 -26.31
CA GLY A 256 11.09 -11.31 -26.42
C GLY A 256 9.92 -10.60 -27.12
N ALA A 257 9.67 -9.34 -26.80
CA ALA A 257 8.63 -8.54 -27.43
C ALA A 257 8.90 -8.33 -28.93
N ARG A 258 10.15 -8.02 -29.31
CA ARG A 258 10.57 -7.92 -30.73
C ARG A 258 10.33 -9.21 -31.49
N LYS A 259 10.69 -10.33 -30.88
CA LYS A 259 10.48 -11.67 -31.44
C LYS A 259 9.00 -12.00 -31.61
N LEU A 260 8.15 -11.69 -30.62
CA LEU A 260 6.71 -11.93 -30.73
C LEU A 260 6.04 -11.01 -31.76
N LEU A 261 6.45 -9.75 -31.83
CA LEU A 261 5.87 -8.76 -32.76
C LEU A 261 6.43 -8.87 -34.18
N ALA A 262 7.41 -9.74 -34.43
CA ALA A 262 7.82 -10.07 -35.80
C ALA A 262 6.61 -10.54 -36.60
N GLY A 263 6.36 -9.98 -37.79
CA GLY A 263 5.18 -10.30 -38.60
C GLY A 263 3.88 -9.55 -38.21
N ALA A 264 3.95 -8.59 -37.28
CA ALA A 264 2.88 -7.61 -37.09
C ALA A 264 2.63 -6.78 -38.37
N PRO A 265 1.48 -6.11 -38.51
CA PRO A 265 1.16 -5.28 -39.69
C PRO A 265 2.13 -4.11 -39.94
N MET A 266 3.02 -3.81 -38.99
CA MET A 266 4.00 -2.74 -39.06
C MET A 266 5.32 -3.13 -38.38
N PRO A 267 6.43 -2.43 -38.67
CA PRO A 267 7.71 -2.66 -38.01
C PRO A 267 7.62 -2.50 -36.48
N VAL A 268 8.33 -3.34 -35.73
CA VAL A 268 8.28 -3.33 -34.26
C VAL A 268 8.72 -1.99 -33.67
N ASP A 269 9.75 -1.36 -34.24
CA ASP A 269 10.21 -0.05 -33.77
C ASP A 269 9.13 1.03 -33.93
N GLU A 270 8.31 0.94 -34.99
CA GLU A 270 7.17 1.85 -35.17
C GLU A 270 6.10 1.61 -34.08
N ILE A 271 5.88 0.36 -33.66
CA ILE A 271 4.96 0.04 -32.55
C ILE A 271 5.45 0.69 -31.24
N PHE A 272 6.75 0.57 -30.92
CA PHE A 272 7.31 1.22 -29.74
C PHE A 272 7.20 2.75 -29.81
N GLU A 273 7.49 3.35 -30.97
CA GLU A 273 7.31 4.80 -31.15
C GLU A 273 5.84 5.24 -30.98
N ARG A 274 4.89 4.47 -31.50
CA ARG A 274 3.46 4.76 -31.37
C ARG A 274 2.98 4.65 -29.93
N ARG A 275 3.54 3.73 -29.11
CA ARG A 275 3.33 3.69 -27.66
C ARG A 275 3.69 5.03 -27.03
N GLU A 276 4.90 5.53 -27.27
CA GLU A 276 5.36 6.79 -26.66
C GLU A 276 4.51 7.99 -27.09
N LYS A 277 4.01 7.97 -28.33
CA LYS A 277 3.13 9.00 -28.89
C LYS A 277 1.66 8.86 -28.44
N GLY A 278 1.27 7.76 -27.78
CA GLY A 278 -0.12 7.49 -27.41
C GLY A 278 -1.04 7.25 -28.62
N THR A 279 -0.52 6.61 -29.67
CA THR A 279 -1.20 6.41 -30.98
C THR A 279 -1.21 4.94 -31.39
N LEU A 280 -1.22 4.03 -30.41
CA LEU A 280 -1.31 2.60 -30.66
C LEU A 280 -2.70 2.26 -31.21
N GLU A 281 -2.71 1.32 -32.14
CA GLU A 281 -3.92 0.71 -32.69
C GLU A 281 -3.87 -0.79 -32.37
N SER A 282 -5.03 -1.39 -32.17
CA SER A 282 -5.17 -2.82 -31.95
C SER A 282 -5.12 -3.59 -33.29
N PHE A 283 -4.66 -4.84 -33.27
CA PHE A 283 -4.63 -5.70 -34.45
C PHE A 283 -4.49 -7.19 -34.09
N ASP A 284 -4.96 -8.08 -34.96
CA ASP A 284 -4.69 -9.52 -34.85
C ASP A 284 -3.20 -9.81 -35.09
N LEU A 285 -2.63 -10.70 -34.28
CA LEU A 285 -1.25 -11.18 -34.44
C LEU A 285 -1.23 -12.56 -35.11
N PRO A 286 -0.23 -12.86 -35.96
CA PRO A 286 -0.16 -14.15 -36.64
C PRO A 286 0.14 -15.30 -35.66
N GLY A 287 -0.57 -16.40 -35.87
CA GLY A 287 -0.31 -17.68 -35.23
C GLY A 287 -1.15 -17.98 -33.99
N ARG A 288 -0.77 -19.07 -33.32
CA ARG A 288 -1.39 -19.55 -32.07
C ARG A 288 -0.31 -19.71 -31.01
N VAL A 289 -0.51 -19.08 -29.86
CA VAL A 289 0.39 -19.22 -28.71
C VAL A 289 0.03 -20.44 -27.89
N THR A 290 1.03 -21.17 -27.41
CA THR A 290 0.92 -22.05 -26.25
C THR A 290 1.67 -21.44 -25.09
N LEU A 291 0.96 -21.05 -24.03
CA LEU A 291 1.54 -20.67 -22.74
C LEU A 291 1.21 -21.76 -21.72
N ALA A 292 2.23 -22.27 -21.05
CA ALA A 292 2.07 -23.22 -19.94
C ALA A 292 2.90 -22.77 -18.74
N GLY A 293 2.42 -23.12 -17.56
CA GLY A 293 3.08 -22.81 -16.30
C GLY A 293 2.48 -23.58 -15.14
N ALA A 294 3.17 -23.51 -14.00
CA ALA A 294 2.73 -24.08 -12.75
C ALA A 294 2.94 -23.08 -11.61
N THR A 295 2.09 -23.18 -10.60
CA THR A 295 2.07 -22.29 -9.44
C THR A 295 1.81 -23.13 -8.19
N GLU A 296 2.64 -22.96 -7.18
CA GLU A 296 2.35 -23.47 -5.84
C GLU A 296 1.46 -22.46 -5.13
N LEU A 297 0.34 -22.94 -4.57
CA LEU A 297 -0.64 -22.12 -3.87
C LEU A 297 -0.63 -22.47 -2.39
N LYS A 298 -0.51 -21.45 -1.54
CA LYS A 298 -0.47 -21.60 -0.09
C LYS A 298 -1.35 -20.54 0.57
N ARG A 299 -2.27 -20.97 1.43
CA ARG A 299 -2.99 -20.03 2.30
C ARG A 299 -2.04 -19.47 3.34
N VAL A 300 -2.10 -18.16 3.51
CA VAL A 300 -1.26 -17.41 4.43
C VAL A 300 -2.18 -16.51 5.24
N ASP A 301 -2.03 -16.54 6.55
CA ASP A 301 -2.70 -15.59 7.43
C ASP A 301 -1.70 -14.48 7.77
N SER A 302 -2.12 -13.24 7.63
CA SER A 302 -1.40 -12.07 8.13
C SER A 302 -2.38 -11.15 8.88
N VAL A 303 -1.88 -10.09 9.51
CA VAL A 303 -2.72 -9.21 10.35
C VAL A 303 -2.43 -7.75 10.09
N ASN A 304 -3.47 -6.92 9.99
CA ASN A 304 -3.32 -5.50 10.27
C ASN A 304 -3.28 -5.30 11.79
N VAL A 305 -2.53 -4.32 12.28
CA VAL A 305 -2.53 -3.92 13.69
C VAL A 305 -3.31 -2.62 13.85
N VAL A 306 -4.43 -2.67 14.55
CA VAL A 306 -5.40 -1.57 14.65
C VAL A 306 -5.62 -1.14 16.09
N ALA A 307 -5.43 0.14 16.35
CA ALA A 307 -5.64 0.77 17.65
C ALA A 307 -6.40 2.09 17.51
N LYS A 308 -7.01 2.55 18.59
CA LYS A 308 -7.81 3.78 18.59
C LYS A 308 -7.56 4.71 19.78
N ILE A 309 -7.69 6.01 19.50
CA ILE A 309 -7.91 7.06 20.49
C ILE A 309 -9.36 7.48 20.36
N GLU A 310 -10.15 7.26 21.41
CA GLU A 310 -11.55 7.69 21.46
C GLU A 310 -11.65 9.22 21.45
N GLY A 311 -12.54 9.74 20.61
CA GLY A 311 -12.86 11.16 20.53
C GLY A 311 -13.49 11.72 21.81
N SER A 312 -13.39 13.03 22.00
CA SER A 312 -13.90 13.72 23.20
C SER A 312 -15.39 14.08 23.13
N ASP A 313 -15.97 14.10 21.93
CA ASP A 313 -17.37 14.51 21.73
C ASP A 313 -18.30 13.29 21.59
N PRO A 314 -19.37 13.17 22.39
CA PRO A 314 -20.26 12.00 22.34
C PRO A 314 -20.97 11.75 21.00
N VAL A 315 -21.06 12.75 20.12
CA VAL A 315 -21.67 12.63 18.80
C VAL A 315 -20.61 12.34 17.75
N LEU A 316 -19.50 13.09 17.76
CA LEU A 316 -18.44 12.96 16.76
C LEU A 316 -17.44 11.84 17.03
N ALA A 317 -17.36 11.30 18.25
CA ALA A 317 -16.47 10.18 18.58
C ALA A 317 -16.77 8.91 17.77
N GLY A 318 -18.00 8.80 17.22
CA GLY A 318 -18.36 7.74 16.27
C GLY A 318 -17.77 7.92 14.87
N GLU A 319 -17.19 9.07 14.54
CA GLU A 319 -16.46 9.33 13.29
C GLU A 319 -14.95 9.12 13.50
N HIS A 320 -14.27 8.62 12.47
CA HIS A 320 -12.90 8.14 12.57
C HIS A 320 -12.00 8.73 11.49
N ILE A 321 -10.86 9.26 11.91
CA ILE A 321 -9.73 9.59 11.03
C ILE A 321 -8.78 8.40 11.06
N ALA A 322 -8.51 7.79 9.90
CA ALA A 322 -7.59 6.66 9.79
C ALA A 322 -6.17 7.15 9.47
N TYR A 323 -5.21 6.79 10.32
CA TYR A 323 -3.78 6.90 10.06
C TYR A 323 -3.28 5.54 9.57
N SER A 324 -2.61 5.52 8.42
CA SER A 324 -2.06 4.29 7.85
C SER A 324 -0.57 4.40 7.56
N ALA A 325 0.09 3.26 7.67
CA ALA A 325 1.41 2.96 7.14
C ALA A 325 1.53 1.43 7.06
N HIS A 326 2.13 0.88 6.01
CA HIS A 326 2.41 -0.55 5.98
C HIS A 326 3.55 -0.93 6.91
N LEU A 327 3.51 -2.17 7.39
CA LEU A 327 4.47 -2.74 8.34
C LEU A 327 5.34 -3.83 7.70
N ASP A 328 4.85 -4.43 6.61
CA ASP A 328 5.58 -5.48 5.89
C ASP A 328 6.57 -4.88 4.92
N HIS A 329 7.72 -5.53 4.77
CA HIS A 329 8.63 -5.22 3.67
C HIS A 329 8.83 -6.48 2.79
N ILE A 330 9.90 -6.53 2.00
CA ILE A 330 10.12 -7.58 0.99
C ILE A 330 10.39 -8.96 1.60
N GLY A 331 11.02 -9.03 2.77
CA GLY A 331 11.47 -10.26 3.43
C GLY A 331 12.86 -10.71 3.00
N ILE A 332 13.05 -12.02 2.84
CA ILE A 332 14.31 -12.61 2.35
C ILE A 332 14.21 -12.81 0.84
N GLY A 333 15.10 -12.15 0.09
CA GLY A 333 15.10 -12.11 -1.36
C GLY A 333 16.41 -12.60 -1.99
N ALA A 334 16.72 -12.09 -3.19
CA ALA A 334 17.99 -12.37 -3.84
C ALA A 334 19.13 -11.59 -3.16
N GLU A 335 20.28 -12.24 -2.99
CA GLU A 335 21.42 -11.58 -2.35
C GLU A 335 21.98 -10.44 -3.22
N VAL A 336 22.27 -9.31 -2.57
CA VAL A 336 23.03 -8.17 -3.11
C VAL A 336 24.22 -7.97 -2.18
N ASP A 337 25.43 -8.02 -2.74
CA ASP A 337 26.69 -7.87 -1.99
C ASP A 337 26.83 -8.79 -0.76
N GLY A 338 26.18 -9.96 -0.80
CA GLY A 338 26.23 -10.99 0.24
C GLY A 338 25.14 -10.89 1.31
N ASP A 339 24.22 -9.94 1.18
CA ASP A 339 23.05 -9.80 2.03
C ASP A 339 21.75 -10.06 1.26
N GLY A 340 20.86 -10.88 1.83
CA GLY A 340 19.57 -11.24 1.25
C GLY A 340 18.38 -10.83 2.13
N ILE A 341 18.60 -10.16 3.26
CA ILE A 341 17.54 -9.64 4.11
C ILE A 341 17.22 -8.22 3.65
N TYR A 342 15.95 -7.97 3.34
CA TYR A 342 15.49 -6.63 2.96
C TYR A 342 14.86 -6.03 4.20
N ASN A 343 15.64 -5.30 4.99
CA ASN A 343 15.21 -4.80 6.30
C ASN A 343 14.30 -3.58 6.19
N GLY A 344 14.49 -2.69 5.23
CA GLY A 344 13.51 -1.63 4.98
C GLY A 344 13.41 -0.62 6.11
N ALA A 345 14.51 0.09 6.37
CA ALA A 345 14.58 1.13 7.39
C ALA A 345 13.75 2.36 7.03
N PHE A 346 13.86 2.82 5.78
CA PHE A 346 12.98 3.84 5.22
C PHE A 346 11.67 3.23 4.77
N ASP A 347 11.72 2.24 3.87
CA ASP A 347 10.58 1.45 3.38
C ASP A 347 10.43 0.20 4.22
N ASN A 348 9.82 0.24 5.40
CA ASN A 348 8.79 1.17 5.84
C ASN A 348 8.84 1.46 7.34
N ALA A 349 9.89 1.00 8.03
CA ALA A 349 10.00 1.10 9.48
C ALA A 349 9.86 2.55 9.96
N LEU A 350 10.38 3.52 9.21
CA LEU A 350 10.28 4.94 9.50
C LEU A 350 8.83 5.46 9.46
N GLY A 351 8.02 5.01 8.50
CA GLY A 351 6.60 5.38 8.42
C GLY A 351 5.80 4.89 9.64
N ILE A 352 6.02 3.63 10.05
CA ILE A 352 5.42 3.07 11.27
C ILE A 352 5.87 3.83 12.52
N ALA A 353 7.16 4.15 12.63
CA ALA A 353 7.70 4.89 13.75
C ALA A 353 7.13 6.32 13.84
N VAL A 354 6.96 7.00 12.70
CA VAL A 354 6.29 8.31 12.60
C VAL A 354 4.82 8.20 13.04
N MET A 355 4.10 7.15 12.63
CA MET A 355 2.72 6.90 13.08
C MET A 355 2.63 6.68 14.59
N LEU A 356 3.52 5.87 15.16
CA LEU A 356 3.59 5.64 16.61
C LEU A 356 3.89 6.93 17.38
N GLN A 357 4.78 7.78 16.86
CA GLN A 357 5.05 9.08 17.47
C GLN A 357 3.86 10.03 17.34
N ALA A 358 3.17 10.09 16.20
CA ALA A 358 1.97 10.91 16.05
C ALA A 358 0.84 10.47 17.00
N ALA A 359 0.68 9.15 17.19
CA ALA A 359 -0.23 8.59 18.20
C ALA A 359 0.16 9.03 19.62
N THR A 360 1.46 9.07 19.92
CA THR A 360 1.98 9.58 21.20
C THR A 360 1.64 11.06 21.41
N GLU A 361 1.82 11.90 20.39
CA GLU A 361 1.48 13.33 20.45
C GLU A 361 -0.03 13.56 20.68
N LEU A 362 -0.88 12.79 20.01
CA LEU A 362 -2.34 12.89 20.15
C LEU A 362 -2.83 12.37 21.50
N GLN A 363 -2.27 11.25 21.97
CA GLN A 363 -2.67 10.64 23.23
C GLN A 363 -2.19 11.43 24.45
N ALA A 364 -1.05 12.13 24.34
CA ALA A 364 -0.51 12.99 25.40
C ALA A 364 -1.27 14.33 25.55
N ASP A 365 -2.12 14.69 24.58
CA ASP A 365 -2.85 15.94 24.63
C ASP A 365 -3.91 15.94 25.75
N THR A 366 -3.99 17.07 26.44
CA THR A 366 -5.01 17.32 27.47
C THR A 366 -6.43 17.39 26.87
N THR A 367 -6.56 17.81 25.61
CA THR A 367 -7.84 17.87 24.91
C THR A 367 -7.79 16.98 23.68
N LYS A 368 -8.40 15.79 23.78
CA LYS A 368 -8.52 14.88 22.64
C LYS A 368 -9.40 15.50 21.54
N PRO A 369 -9.12 15.22 20.25
CA PRO A 369 -10.00 15.64 19.15
C PRO A 369 -11.44 15.16 19.37
N LYS A 370 -12.43 15.88 18.82
CA LYS A 370 -13.85 15.49 18.94
C LYS A 370 -14.12 14.14 18.27
N ARG A 371 -13.57 13.93 17.07
CA ARG A 371 -13.58 12.64 16.35
C ARG A 371 -12.53 11.68 16.90
N SER A 372 -12.79 10.38 16.74
CA SER A 372 -11.82 9.34 17.08
C SER A 372 -10.70 9.26 16.04
N ALA A 373 -9.52 8.82 16.48
CA ALA A 373 -8.40 8.50 15.60
C ALA A 373 -8.16 6.98 15.60
N LEU A 374 -8.04 6.39 14.41
CA LEU A 374 -7.65 5.00 14.20
C LEU A 374 -6.23 4.95 13.66
N PHE A 375 -5.38 4.12 14.22
CA PHE A 375 -4.03 3.87 13.74
C PHE A 375 -3.96 2.44 13.22
N VAL A 376 -3.61 2.31 11.94
CA VAL A 376 -3.74 1.08 11.17
C VAL A 376 -2.37 0.76 10.55
N ALA A 377 -1.58 -0.05 11.23
CA ALA A 377 -0.38 -0.64 10.63
C ALA A 377 -0.79 -1.81 9.74
N VAL A 378 -0.70 -1.64 8.42
CA VAL A 378 -1.24 -2.63 7.48
C VAL A 378 -0.21 -3.69 7.07
N THR A 379 -0.70 -4.82 6.57
CA THR A 379 0.12 -5.91 6.01
C THR A 379 0.00 -6.00 4.50
N ALA A 380 0.93 -6.69 3.85
CA ALA A 380 0.90 -7.06 2.45
C ALA A 380 0.72 -5.87 1.49
N GLU A 381 1.26 -4.70 1.84
CA GLU A 381 1.34 -3.55 0.91
C GLU A 381 2.26 -3.89 -0.26
N GLU A 382 3.41 -4.52 0.04
CA GLU A 382 4.46 -4.91 -0.91
C GLU A 382 4.02 -6.02 -1.89
N ARG A 383 2.80 -6.50 -1.70
CA ARG A 383 2.15 -7.51 -2.54
C ARG A 383 0.89 -6.97 -3.21
N GLY A 384 0.64 -5.66 -3.12
CA GLY A 384 -0.42 -4.93 -3.82
C GLY A 384 -1.45 -4.29 -2.90
N LEU A 385 -1.03 -3.57 -1.84
CA LEU A 385 -1.91 -2.83 -0.92
C LEU A 385 -2.94 -3.70 -0.19
N LEU A 386 -2.67 -5.01 -0.01
CA LEU A 386 -3.72 -5.98 0.31
C LEU A 386 -4.33 -5.77 1.71
N GLY A 387 -3.52 -5.42 2.71
CA GLY A 387 -3.99 -5.13 4.05
C GLY A 387 -4.82 -3.85 4.13
N ALA A 388 -4.40 -2.79 3.44
CA ALA A 388 -5.18 -1.56 3.34
C ALA A 388 -6.48 -1.76 2.53
N ASP A 389 -6.43 -2.51 1.43
CA ASP A 389 -7.62 -2.87 0.64
C ASP A 389 -8.64 -3.63 1.47
N TYR A 390 -8.17 -4.61 2.25
CA TYR A 390 -9.02 -5.36 3.16
C TYR A 390 -9.61 -4.47 4.26
N PHE A 391 -8.78 -3.64 4.93
CA PHE A 391 -9.25 -2.75 5.99
C PHE A 391 -10.26 -1.73 5.46
N ALA A 392 -10.02 -1.12 4.31
CA ALA A 392 -10.92 -0.11 3.76
C ALA A 392 -12.28 -0.73 3.34
N LYS A 393 -12.29 -1.96 2.82
CA LYS A 393 -13.51 -2.69 2.45
C LYS A 393 -14.27 -3.24 3.66
N PHE A 394 -13.53 -3.73 4.66
CA PHE A 394 -14.05 -4.41 5.85
C PHE A 394 -13.45 -3.81 7.14
N PRO A 395 -13.68 -2.52 7.42
CA PRO A 395 -13.12 -1.89 8.62
C PRO A 395 -13.72 -2.51 9.88
N THR A 396 -12.95 -2.47 10.97
CA THR A 396 -13.39 -2.90 12.31
C THR A 396 -14.30 -1.88 13.01
N VAL A 397 -14.58 -0.77 12.33
CA VAL A 397 -15.57 0.25 12.67
C VAL A 397 -16.59 0.34 11.53
N PRO A 398 -17.78 0.95 11.71
CA PRO A 398 -18.70 1.16 10.59
C PRO A 398 -18.01 1.90 9.43
N ARG A 399 -18.16 1.41 8.20
CA ARG A 399 -17.39 1.92 7.04
C ARG A 399 -17.64 3.41 6.79
N GLU A 400 -18.89 3.83 6.87
CA GLU A 400 -19.38 5.20 6.71
C GLU A 400 -18.89 6.16 7.80
N SER A 401 -18.26 5.63 8.86
CA SER A 401 -17.65 6.43 9.91
C SER A 401 -16.24 6.91 9.58
N LEU A 402 -15.56 6.32 8.59
CA LEU A 402 -14.25 6.76 8.14
C LEU A 402 -14.40 8.08 7.37
N VAL A 403 -13.90 9.18 7.92
CA VAL A 403 -14.07 10.52 7.33
C VAL A 403 -12.84 11.02 6.57
N ALA A 404 -11.67 10.47 6.87
CA ALA A 404 -10.43 10.77 6.19
C ALA A 404 -9.38 9.67 6.41
N ASN A 405 -8.43 9.59 5.48
CA ASN A 405 -7.19 8.85 5.67
C ASN A 405 -5.97 9.79 5.60
N ILE A 406 -5.00 9.56 6.48
CA ILE A 406 -3.71 10.23 6.51
C ILE A 406 -2.65 9.13 6.44
N ASN A 407 -2.06 8.95 5.26
CA ASN A 407 -1.02 7.95 5.02
C ASN A 407 0.38 8.53 5.25
N MET A 408 1.26 7.73 5.83
CA MET A 408 2.57 8.16 6.33
C MET A 408 3.72 7.28 5.79
N ASP A 409 3.54 6.69 4.62
CA ASP A 409 4.46 5.75 4.00
C ASP A 409 4.87 6.24 2.62
N MET A 410 6.13 6.41 2.23
CA MET A 410 7.41 6.16 2.92
C MET A 410 8.22 7.47 3.05
N PRO A 411 8.30 8.12 4.22
CA PRO A 411 8.93 9.43 4.33
C PRO A 411 10.46 9.32 4.37
N VAL A 412 11.13 9.64 3.27
CA VAL A 412 12.60 9.56 3.15
C VAL A 412 13.30 10.84 3.64
N PHE A 413 13.59 10.91 4.95
CA PHE A 413 14.36 12.00 5.55
C PHE A 413 15.86 11.71 5.66
N LEU A 414 16.63 12.01 4.61
CA LEU A 414 18.10 11.87 4.61
C LEU A 414 18.86 13.11 5.12
N THR A 415 18.15 14.20 5.37
CA THR A 415 18.75 15.48 5.79
C THR A 415 17.76 16.33 6.58
N ASP A 416 18.26 17.42 7.21
CA ASP A 416 17.41 18.41 7.87
C ASP A 416 16.63 19.21 6.83
N VAL A 417 15.32 18.97 6.78
CA VAL A 417 14.40 19.66 5.87
C VAL A 417 13.44 20.59 6.61
N THR A 418 12.93 21.58 5.87
CA THR A 418 12.05 22.64 6.39
C THR A 418 10.60 22.49 5.92
N ASP A 419 10.32 21.50 5.07
CA ASP A 419 9.04 21.27 4.44
C ASP A 419 8.62 19.79 4.47
N VAL A 420 7.42 19.53 3.95
CA VAL A 420 6.90 18.20 3.62
C VAL A 420 6.18 18.26 2.27
N VAL A 421 5.99 17.11 1.64
CA VAL A 421 5.22 16.98 0.39
C VAL A 421 3.88 16.29 0.67
N PRO A 422 2.75 17.03 0.67
CA PRO A 422 1.43 16.46 0.91
C PRO A 422 0.80 15.94 -0.40
N ILE A 423 1.16 14.72 -0.79
CA ILE A 423 0.76 14.09 -2.06
C ILE A 423 -0.76 13.87 -2.10
N GLY A 424 -1.39 14.39 -3.17
CA GLY A 424 -2.82 14.28 -3.45
C GLY A 424 -3.72 15.19 -2.62
N VAL A 425 -3.15 16.10 -1.83
CA VAL A 425 -3.90 17.01 -0.97
C VAL A 425 -4.86 17.91 -1.76
N GLU A 426 -4.52 18.21 -3.02
CA GLU A 426 -5.28 19.06 -3.92
C GLU A 426 -6.66 18.50 -4.30
N HIS A 427 -6.91 17.20 -4.09
CA HIS A 427 -8.16 16.54 -4.48
C HIS A 427 -9.32 16.77 -3.51
N SER A 428 -9.05 17.19 -2.27
CA SER A 428 -10.07 17.26 -1.22
C SER A 428 -9.98 18.53 -0.37
N THR A 429 -10.96 18.74 0.50
CA THR A 429 -10.96 19.85 1.46
C THR A 429 -9.91 19.68 2.56
N LEU A 430 -9.23 18.52 2.66
CA LEU A 430 -8.10 18.30 3.58
C LEU A 430 -6.97 19.32 3.35
N GLU A 431 -6.85 19.88 2.15
CA GLU A 431 -5.87 20.93 1.83
C GLU A 431 -5.85 22.07 2.84
N ALA A 432 -7.03 22.59 3.21
CA ALA A 432 -7.10 23.70 4.15
C ALA A 432 -6.62 23.31 5.55
N ASP A 433 -6.92 22.09 5.99
CA ASP A 433 -6.50 21.58 7.29
C ASP A 433 -4.98 21.33 7.32
N VAL A 434 -4.42 20.76 6.25
CA VAL A 434 -2.98 20.51 6.10
C VAL A 434 -2.20 21.83 6.05
N GLN A 435 -2.64 22.79 5.24
CA GLN A 435 -2.03 24.11 5.15
C GLN A 435 -2.02 24.84 6.50
N ALA A 436 -3.13 24.78 7.23
CA ALA A 436 -3.23 25.44 8.51
C ALA A 436 -2.43 24.73 9.62
N ALA A 437 -2.35 23.40 9.61
CA ALA A 437 -1.47 22.64 10.51
C ALA A 437 0.01 22.97 10.27
N ALA A 438 0.43 22.98 9.01
CA ALA A 438 1.79 23.30 8.61
C ALA A 438 2.18 24.73 9.00
N ALA A 439 1.29 25.71 8.73
CA ALA A 439 1.50 27.10 9.13
C ALA A 439 1.64 27.27 10.65
N GLN A 440 0.84 26.55 11.44
CA GLN A 440 0.90 26.58 12.91
C GLN A 440 2.24 26.05 13.44
N LEU A 441 2.83 25.06 12.76
CA LEU A 441 4.11 24.46 13.15
C LEU A 441 5.33 25.12 12.48
N GLY A 442 5.12 26.08 11.56
CA GLY A 442 6.19 26.70 10.78
C GLY A 442 6.85 25.73 9.80
N VAL A 443 6.12 24.74 9.31
CA VAL A 443 6.57 23.75 8.33
C VAL A 443 6.14 24.20 6.93
N GLY A 444 7.05 24.17 5.97
CA GLY A 444 6.73 24.45 4.57
C GLY A 444 5.94 23.31 3.94
N LEU A 445 5.12 23.64 2.94
CA LEU A 445 4.53 22.63 2.05
C LEU A 445 5.09 22.83 0.65
N THR A 446 5.55 21.75 0.05
CA THR A 446 6.02 21.73 -1.34
C THR A 446 5.10 20.84 -2.14
N ALA A 447 4.66 21.31 -3.31
CA ALA A 447 3.89 20.50 -4.24
C ALA A 447 4.69 19.26 -4.66
N ASP A 448 4.00 18.19 -5.06
CA ASP A 448 4.64 16.99 -5.60
C ASP A 448 5.65 17.38 -6.70
N PRO A 449 6.96 17.08 -6.53
CA PRO A 449 7.97 17.41 -7.52
C PRO A 449 7.89 16.55 -8.79
N LYS A 450 7.19 15.41 -8.74
CA LYS A 450 7.08 14.42 -9.82
C LYS A 450 5.63 13.95 -10.01
N PRO A 451 4.69 14.87 -10.31
CA PRO A 451 3.27 14.51 -10.44
C PRO A 451 3.01 13.49 -11.56
N GLU A 452 3.91 13.36 -12.54
CA GLU A 452 3.87 12.37 -13.62
C GLU A 452 4.12 10.92 -13.16
N GLU A 453 4.74 10.73 -11.99
CA GLU A 453 4.93 9.43 -11.33
C GLU A 453 3.68 8.97 -10.58
N VAL A 454 2.75 9.90 -10.35
CA VAL A 454 1.40 9.70 -9.83
C VAL A 454 1.37 8.87 -8.54
N VAL A 455 2.25 9.26 -7.64
CA VAL A 455 2.49 8.60 -6.34
C VAL A 455 1.21 8.49 -5.50
N PHE A 456 0.26 9.41 -5.67
CA PHE A 456 -1.00 9.40 -4.91
C PHE A 456 -1.82 8.10 -5.04
N VAL A 457 -1.67 7.31 -6.10
CA VAL A 457 -2.40 6.04 -6.26
C VAL A 457 -1.52 4.80 -6.03
N ARG A 458 -0.32 4.98 -5.49
CA ARG A 458 0.74 3.95 -5.41
C ARG A 458 1.05 3.43 -4.00
N SER A 459 0.35 3.92 -2.96
CA SER A 459 0.47 3.43 -1.58
C SER A 459 -0.94 3.31 -0.94
N ASP A 460 -0.99 2.92 0.33
CA ASP A 460 -2.17 2.47 1.07
C ASP A 460 -3.35 3.44 1.07
N GLN A 461 -3.10 4.76 0.98
CA GLN A 461 -4.18 5.76 0.87
C GLN A 461 -5.15 5.43 -0.25
N TYR A 462 -4.65 4.82 -1.33
CA TYR A 462 -5.47 4.54 -2.50
C TYR A 462 -6.56 3.50 -2.23
N ALA A 463 -6.35 2.59 -1.27
CA ALA A 463 -7.41 1.70 -0.80
C ALA A 463 -8.60 2.47 -0.23
N PHE A 464 -8.34 3.50 0.58
CA PHE A 464 -9.36 4.38 1.15
C PHE A 464 -10.03 5.26 0.08
N VAL A 465 -9.24 5.83 -0.84
CA VAL A 465 -9.76 6.61 -1.98
C VAL A 465 -10.73 5.79 -2.81
N ARG A 466 -10.40 4.52 -3.10
CA ARG A 466 -11.30 3.61 -3.84
C ARG A 466 -12.62 3.34 -3.11
N GLN A 467 -12.66 3.46 -1.78
CA GLN A 467 -13.90 3.37 -1.00
C GLN A 467 -14.65 4.71 -0.87
N GLY A 468 -14.14 5.78 -1.47
CA GLY A 468 -14.74 7.13 -1.47
C GLY A 468 -14.24 8.04 -0.34
N ILE A 469 -13.27 7.60 0.46
CA ILE A 469 -12.76 8.34 1.62
C ILE A 469 -11.66 9.32 1.17
N PRO A 470 -11.79 10.63 1.43
CA PRO A 470 -10.72 11.60 1.16
C PRO A 470 -9.43 11.22 1.89
N ALA A 471 -8.31 11.29 1.18
CA ALA A 471 -7.02 10.90 1.74
C ALA A 471 -5.92 11.89 1.37
N VAL A 472 -4.88 11.93 2.19
CA VAL A 472 -3.61 12.61 1.91
C VAL A 472 -2.47 11.67 2.29
N TYR A 473 -1.42 11.64 1.47
CA TYR A 473 -0.18 10.95 1.77
C TYR A 473 0.90 12.00 2.07
N LEU A 474 1.47 11.98 3.27
CA LEU A 474 2.55 12.88 3.64
C LEU A 474 3.92 12.23 3.47
N ASP A 475 4.68 12.74 2.51
CA ASP A 475 6.06 12.34 2.24
C ASP A 475 7.07 13.36 2.80
N ALA A 476 8.35 12.99 2.79
CA ALA A 476 9.44 13.85 3.20
C ALA A 476 9.53 15.13 2.36
N GLY A 477 10.02 16.19 2.98
CA GLY A 477 10.29 17.46 2.31
C GLY A 477 11.51 17.40 1.41
N ILE A 478 11.55 18.32 0.45
CA ILE A 478 12.65 18.43 -0.54
C ILE A 478 13.42 19.75 -0.42
N LYS A 479 13.19 20.53 0.65
CA LYS A 479 13.91 21.77 0.94
C LYS A 479 14.75 21.60 2.20
N ALA A 480 16.02 21.26 1.99
CA ALA A 480 17.02 21.21 3.04
C ALA A 480 17.16 22.59 3.72
N ARG A 481 17.40 22.59 5.04
CA ARG A 481 17.72 23.81 5.80
C ARG A 481 19.08 24.37 5.38
N ASN A 482 20.03 23.49 5.09
CA ASN A 482 21.29 23.87 4.47
C ASN A 482 21.07 24.03 2.95
N PRO A 483 21.20 25.25 2.39
CA PRO A 483 20.95 25.50 0.97
C PRO A 483 21.96 24.81 0.04
N ASP A 484 23.09 24.31 0.56
CA ASP A 484 24.09 23.57 -0.22
C ASP A 484 23.72 22.08 -0.40
N ILE A 485 22.65 21.60 0.26
CA ILE A 485 22.18 20.22 0.16
C ILE A 485 20.96 20.16 -0.76
N ASP A 486 21.05 19.38 -1.82
CA ASP A 486 19.92 19.05 -2.67
C ASP A 486 19.17 17.82 -2.10
N ALA A 487 18.13 18.08 -1.31
CA ALA A 487 17.34 17.01 -0.70
C ALA A 487 16.56 16.18 -1.74
N LEU A 488 16.20 16.75 -2.88
CA LEU A 488 15.54 16.00 -3.96
C LEU A 488 16.53 15.03 -4.61
N ALA A 489 17.77 15.44 -4.87
CA ALA A 489 18.79 14.54 -5.39
C ALA A 489 19.09 13.37 -4.42
N LEU A 490 19.17 13.64 -3.11
CA LEU A 490 19.33 12.58 -2.11
C LEU A 490 18.16 11.59 -2.11
N TYR A 491 16.93 12.09 -2.24
CA TYR A 491 15.75 11.26 -2.38
C TYR A 491 15.81 10.37 -3.63
N GLU A 492 16.21 10.94 -4.78
CA GLU A 492 16.36 10.21 -6.05
C GLU A 492 17.45 9.14 -5.99
N ASP A 493 18.57 9.45 -5.35
CA ASP A 493 19.66 8.51 -5.13
C ASP A 493 19.20 7.33 -4.27
N PHE A 494 18.41 7.59 -3.21
CA PHE A 494 17.80 6.53 -2.41
C PHE A 494 16.86 5.66 -3.23
N LEU A 495 15.93 6.25 -3.99
CA LEU A 495 14.99 5.49 -4.83
C LEU A 495 15.70 4.61 -5.89
N THR A 496 16.86 5.05 -6.37
CA THR A 496 17.61 4.32 -7.40
C THR A 496 18.52 3.24 -6.80
N GLY A 497 19.15 3.52 -5.67
CA GLY A 497 20.22 2.69 -5.10
C GLY A 497 19.81 1.80 -3.92
N HIS A 498 18.78 2.18 -3.16
CA HIS A 498 18.47 1.59 -1.85
C HIS A 498 17.04 1.08 -1.74
N TYR A 499 16.08 1.74 -2.41
CA TYR A 499 14.68 1.34 -2.39
C TYR A 499 14.48 -0.11 -2.89
N HIS A 500 13.80 -0.92 -2.07
CA HIS A 500 13.60 -2.36 -2.30
C HIS A 500 14.94 -3.09 -2.53
N GLN A 501 15.95 -2.79 -1.71
CA GLN A 501 17.24 -3.46 -1.66
C GLN A 501 17.61 -3.84 -0.23
N PRO A 502 18.53 -4.81 -0.03
CA PRO A 502 19.11 -5.08 1.28
C PRO A 502 19.82 -3.86 1.90
N SER A 503 20.23 -2.89 1.08
CA SER A 503 20.89 -1.67 1.54
C SER A 503 19.95 -0.59 2.09
N ASP A 504 18.64 -0.83 2.19
CA ASP A 504 17.71 0.04 2.93
C ASP A 504 17.82 -0.22 4.43
N GLU A 505 18.87 0.37 5.02
CA GLU A 505 19.35 0.08 6.37
C GLU A 505 19.43 1.31 7.27
N THR A 506 19.53 1.06 8.57
CA THR A 506 19.59 2.12 9.60
C THR A 506 20.91 2.90 9.63
N ASP A 507 21.95 2.41 8.94
CA ASP A 507 23.23 3.10 8.81
C ASP A 507 23.22 4.17 7.70
N LEU A 508 22.18 4.18 6.87
CA LEU A 508 21.83 5.35 6.06
C LEU A 508 21.51 6.52 7.00
N SER A 509 21.91 7.73 6.61
CA SER A 509 21.85 8.92 7.46
C SER A 509 20.41 9.45 7.66
N ILE A 510 19.56 8.70 8.37
CA ILE A 510 18.19 9.10 8.69
C ILE A 510 18.22 10.33 9.61
N HIS A 511 17.55 11.40 9.19
CA HIS A 511 17.39 12.62 9.98
C HIS A 511 16.13 12.55 10.86
N TYR A 512 16.26 11.88 12.01
CA TYR A 512 15.15 11.66 12.96
C TYR A 512 14.43 12.93 13.46
N PRO A 513 15.08 14.10 13.64
CA PRO A 513 14.36 15.32 13.99
C PRO A 513 13.36 15.79 12.93
N SER A 514 13.63 15.54 11.63
CA SER A 514 12.67 15.82 10.56
C SER A 514 11.52 14.80 10.55
N ALA A 515 11.79 13.53 10.84
CA ALA A 515 10.74 12.54 11.06
C ALA A 515 9.83 12.90 12.26
N ALA A 516 10.40 13.41 13.35
CA ALA A 516 9.64 13.90 14.51
C ALA A 516 8.85 15.19 14.19
N MET A 517 9.32 16.02 13.26
CA MET A 517 8.54 17.13 12.70
C MET A 517 7.32 16.61 11.93
N LEU A 518 7.49 15.60 11.07
CA LEU A 518 6.39 14.98 10.33
C LEU A 518 5.35 14.35 11.28
N ALA A 519 5.78 13.66 12.33
CA ALA A 519 4.87 13.08 13.32
C ALA A 519 3.99 14.15 14.01
N ARG A 520 4.59 15.30 14.37
CA ARG A 520 3.85 16.44 14.96
C ARG A 520 2.88 17.08 13.97
N LEU A 521 3.28 17.21 12.70
CA LEU A 521 2.40 17.70 11.64
C LEU A 521 1.19 16.80 11.46
N ASN A 522 1.39 15.48 11.39
CA ASN A 522 0.31 14.50 11.29
C ASN A 522 -0.66 14.53 12.49
N ALA A 523 -0.12 14.67 13.70
CA ALA A 523 -0.94 14.85 14.90
C ALA A 523 -1.77 16.14 14.80
N GLU A 524 -1.18 17.24 14.35
CA GLU A 524 -1.89 18.52 14.22
C GLU A 524 -2.97 18.51 13.13
N ILE A 525 -2.72 17.86 11.99
CA ILE A 525 -3.74 17.62 10.97
C ILE A 525 -4.91 16.82 11.58
N GLY A 526 -4.59 15.79 12.36
CA GLY A 526 -5.57 15.03 13.14
C GLY A 526 -6.43 15.85 14.05
N ARG A 527 -5.81 16.75 14.83
CA ARG A 527 -6.54 17.66 15.71
C ARG A 527 -7.47 18.56 14.92
N ARG A 528 -7.01 19.12 13.80
CA ARG A 528 -7.80 20.03 12.97
C ARG A 528 -8.99 19.32 12.34
N VAL A 529 -8.73 18.25 11.60
CA VAL A 529 -9.78 17.43 10.98
C VAL A 529 -10.73 16.87 12.04
N GLY A 530 -10.18 16.45 13.19
CA GLY A 530 -10.96 15.87 14.28
C GLY A 530 -11.83 16.87 15.03
N ASN A 531 -11.52 18.17 14.96
CA ASN A 531 -12.28 19.22 15.61
C ASN A 531 -13.13 20.07 14.65
N ALA A 532 -12.94 19.91 13.33
CA ALA A 532 -13.70 20.61 12.30
C ALA A 532 -15.20 20.29 12.36
N ASP A 533 -16.05 21.28 12.07
CA ASP A 533 -17.51 21.11 12.14
C ASP A 533 -18.05 20.25 10.99
N THR A 534 -17.33 20.16 9.87
CA THR A 534 -17.71 19.40 8.67
C THR A 534 -16.74 18.26 8.40
N ARG A 535 -17.24 17.18 7.81
CA ARG A 535 -16.40 16.10 7.29
C ARG A 535 -15.53 16.61 6.13
N PRO A 536 -14.31 16.09 5.96
CA PRO A 536 -13.58 16.25 4.71
C PRO A 536 -14.38 15.71 3.52
N ALA A 537 -14.24 16.37 2.38
CA ALA A 537 -14.94 16.02 1.15
C ALA A 537 -14.04 16.18 -0.07
N TRP A 538 -14.32 15.43 -1.14
CA TRP A 538 -13.72 15.67 -2.45
C TRP A 538 -14.13 17.04 -2.98
N LYS A 539 -13.24 17.72 -3.70
CA LYS A 539 -13.58 18.98 -4.35
C LYS A 539 -14.57 18.74 -5.49
N GLU A 540 -15.41 19.74 -5.75
CA GLU A 540 -16.36 19.67 -6.86
C GLU A 540 -15.61 19.46 -8.19
N GLY A 541 -16.08 18.49 -8.98
CA GLY A 541 -15.49 18.18 -10.28
C GLY A 541 -14.29 17.25 -10.24
N ASP A 542 -13.75 16.92 -9.06
CA ASP A 542 -12.59 16.07 -8.86
C ASP A 542 -12.77 14.67 -9.46
N PHE A 543 -11.69 14.12 -10.04
CA PHE A 543 -11.72 12.82 -10.70
C PHE A 543 -12.02 11.68 -9.74
N PHE A 544 -11.36 11.62 -8.58
CA PHE A 544 -11.60 10.58 -7.58
C PHE A 544 -12.96 10.75 -6.93
N GLY A 545 -13.37 12.00 -6.67
CA GLY A 545 -14.72 12.32 -6.21
C GLY A 545 -15.82 11.78 -7.15
N LYS A 546 -15.67 11.98 -8.46
CA LYS A 546 -16.61 11.44 -9.47
C LYS A 546 -16.55 9.92 -9.60
N THR A 547 -15.36 9.34 -9.47
CA THR A 547 -15.14 7.90 -9.69
C THR A 547 -15.54 7.06 -8.49
N PHE A 548 -15.27 7.55 -7.27
CA PHE A 548 -15.41 6.76 -6.03
C PHE A 548 -16.27 7.44 -4.95
N GLY A 549 -16.51 8.75 -5.01
CA GLY A 549 -17.15 9.49 -3.91
C GLY A 549 -18.56 9.02 -3.53
N GLY A 550 -19.28 8.32 -4.43
CA GLY A 550 -20.58 7.72 -4.14
C GLY A 550 -20.52 6.43 -3.31
N GLN A 551 -19.35 5.81 -3.14
CA GLN A 551 -19.19 4.51 -2.48
C GLN A 551 -19.17 4.58 -0.94
N ALA A 552 -19.05 5.78 -0.36
CA ALA A 552 -19.05 6.02 1.08
C ALA A 552 -20.39 6.58 1.62
N SER A 553 -21.42 6.68 0.77
CA SER A 553 -22.75 7.12 1.21
C SER A 553 -23.51 5.98 1.92
N PRO A 554 -24.30 6.28 2.97
CA PRO A 554 -25.00 5.27 3.78
C PRO A 554 -26.04 4.46 3.00
#